data_AF-A0A4Q0M6S0-F1
#
_entry.id   AF-A0A4Q0M6S0-F1
#
_cell.length_a   1.000
_cell.length_b   1.000
_cell.length_c   1.000
_cell.angle_alpha   90.00
_cell.angle_beta   90.00
_cell.angle_gamma   90.00
#
_symmetry.space_group_name_H-M   'P 1'
#
loop_
_entity.id
_entity.type
_entity.pdbx_description
1 polymer ?
#
loop_
_entity_poly.entity_id
_entity_poly.type
_entity_poly.pdbx_seq_one_letter_code
_entity_poly.pdbx_strand_id
1 'polypeptide(L)'
;MRRPACALAAAAFAAVPASALPAKYYQENVFKSCSTGGIFCQAVFPAIPADRVLRVNSASCRVFLSSRTAVFSHVQLGSDKGDGPFYLDVTSISNASGRTFMATFAGPVFLSQSSAPRVSTYATGASTVSFDCNISGVLEKAPLEAGPAAAEAEAD
;
A
#
# COMPACT_ATOMS: atom_id res chain seq x y z
N MET A 1 -2.56 -6.78 60.70
CA MET A 1 -2.85 -7.53 59.46
C MET A 1 -1.89 -7.05 58.39
N ARG A 2 -0.91 -7.89 57.98
CA ARG A 2 0.11 -7.54 56.97
C ARG A 2 -0.31 -8.10 55.61
N ARG A 3 -0.41 -7.26 54.58
CA ARG A 3 -0.69 -7.69 53.19
C ARG A 3 0.63 -7.92 52.45
N PRO A 4 0.79 -9.04 51.73
CA PRO A 4 1.98 -9.28 50.93
C PRO A 4 1.91 -8.47 49.62
N ALA A 5 3.00 -7.77 49.30
CA ALA A 5 3.17 -7.09 48.03
C ALA A 5 3.50 -8.13 46.95
N CYS A 6 2.61 -8.27 45.97
CA CYS A 6 2.83 -9.10 44.80
C CYS A 6 3.58 -8.26 43.76
N ALA A 7 4.87 -8.54 43.57
CA ALA A 7 5.70 -7.91 42.55
C ALA A 7 5.38 -8.55 41.19
N LEU A 8 4.75 -7.81 40.28
CA LEU A 8 4.62 -8.21 38.88
C LEU A 8 5.97 -8.10 38.19
N ALA A 9 6.52 -9.24 37.77
CA ALA A 9 7.64 -9.29 36.85
C ALA A 9 7.18 -8.84 35.45
N ALA A 10 7.70 -7.72 34.96
CA ALA A 10 7.50 -7.27 33.60
C ALA A 10 8.37 -8.14 32.67
N ALA A 11 7.73 -9.04 31.93
CA ALA A 11 8.39 -9.77 30.85
C ALA A 11 8.65 -8.81 29.68
N ALA A 12 9.91 -8.50 29.42
CA ALA A 12 10.33 -7.78 28.23
C ALA A 12 10.15 -8.70 27.01
N PHE A 13 9.19 -8.37 26.14
CA PHE A 13 9.14 -8.96 24.82
C PHE A 13 10.33 -8.45 24.02
N ALA A 14 11.30 -9.31 23.75
CA ALA A 14 12.36 -9.03 22.79
C ALA A 14 11.72 -8.84 21.41
N ALA A 15 11.81 -7.63 20.87
CA ALA A 15 11.40 -7.35 19.51
C ALA A 15 12.25 -8.21 18.56
N VAL A 16 11.60 -9.15 17.87
CA VAL A 16 12.24 -9.89 16.79
C VAL A 16 12.64 -8.85 15.73
N PRO A 17 13.93 -8.74 15.36
CA PRO A 17 14.33 -7.81 14.32
C PRO A 17 13.58 -8.18 13.05
N ALA A 18 12.85 -7.22 12.49
CA ALA A 18 12.24 -7.35 11.18
C ALA A 18 13.32 -7.88 10.24
N SER A 19 13.15 -9.11 9.74
CA SER A 19 14.10 -9.71 8.82
C SER A 19 14.21 -8.77 7.64
N ALA A 20 15.33 -8.04 7.56
CA ALA A 20 15.59 -7.12 6.48
C ALA A 20 15.71 -7.98 5.23
N LEU A 21 14.68 -7.92 4.38
CA LEU A 21 14.68 -8.62 3.12
C LEU A 21 15.91 -8.18 2.32
N PRO A 22 16.53 -9.08 1.52
CA PRO A 22 17.63 -8.69 0.66
C PRO A 22 17.22 -7.47 -0.17
N ALA A 23 18.10 -6.49 -0.36
CA ALA A 23 17.80 -5.19 -1.00
C ALA A 23 17.18 -5.26 -2.41
N LYS A 24 17.17 -6.45 -3.02
CA LYS A 24 16.50 -6.77 -4.28
C LYS A 24 14.98 -6.98 -4.13
N TYR A 25 14.50 -7.38 -2.97
CA TYR A 25 13.09 -7.67 -2.72
C TYR A 25 12.43 -6.46 -2.06
N TYR A 26 11.24 -6.13 -2.54
CA TYR A 26 10.39 -5.11 -1.93
C TYR A 26 9.22 -5.83 -1.29
N GLN A 27 9.02 -5.64 0.01
CA GLN A 27 7.82 -6.11 0.70
C GLN A 27 7.48 -5.12 1.79
N GLU A 28 6.30 -4.54 1.70
CA GLU A 28 5.86 -3.49 2.60
C GLU A 28 4.42 -3.76 3.03
N ASN A 29 4.14 -3.54 4.30
CA ASN A 29 2.79 -3.55 4.85
C ASN A 29 2.45 -2.13 5.32
N VAL A 30 1.25 -1.68 4.96
CA VAL A 30 0.74 -0.37 5.37
C VAL A 30 -0.62 -0.58 6.01
N PHE A 31 -0.73 -0.14 7.26
CA PHE A 31 -2.00 0.06 7.93
C PHE A 31 -2.37 1.54 7.92
N LYS A 32 -3.59 1.88 7.47
CA LYS A 32 -4.09 3.26 7.48
C LYS A 32 -5.56 3.29 7.88
N SER A 33 -5.91 4.20 8.78
CA SER A 33 -7.30 4.52 9.09
C SER A 33 -7.60 5.96 8.73
N CYS A 34 -8.75 6.19 8.09
CA CYS A 34 -9.33 7.50 7.83
C CYS A 34 -10.65 7.64 8.56
N SER A 35 -10.75 8.71 9.34
CA SER A 35 -11.97 9.14 10.03
C SER A 35 -12.53 10.37 9.32
N THR A 36 -13.15 10.16 8.16
CA THR A 36 -13.74 11.23 7.37
C THR A 36 -15.01 10.70 6.72
N GLY A 37 -16.14 11.30 7.06
CA GLY A 37 -17.45 11.01 6.49
C GLY A 37 -17.56 11.38 5.01
N GLY A 38 -16.76 10.74 4.16
CA GLY A 38 -16.91 10.75 2.72
C GLY A 38 -15.67 11.03 1.89
N ILE A 39 -15.64 10.28 0.78
CA ILE A 39 -15.08 10.56 -0.54
C ILE A 39 -13.72 9.91 -0.83
N PHE A 40 -12.64 10.15 -0.06
CA PHE A 40 -11.34 9.59 -0.45
C PHE A 40 -10.46 9.21 0.74
N CYS A 41 -10.01 7.97 0.79
CA CYS A 41 -8.95 7.53 1.70
C CYS A 41 -7.90 6.73 0.93
N GLN A 42 -6.64 6.91 1.30
CA GLN A 42 -5.50 6.29 0.62
C GLN A 42 -4.50 5.74 1.64
N ALA A 43 -4.00 4.53 1.36
CA ALA A 43 -2.79 3.97 1.95
C ALA A 43 -1.63 4.23 1.00
N VAL A 44 -0.56 4.83 1.51
CA VAL A 44 0.63 5.21 0.73
C VAL A 44 1.80 4.36 1.24
N PHE A 45 2.44 3.63 0.33
CA PHE A 45 3.63 2.82 0.61
C PHE A 45 4.90 3.68 0.59
N PRO A 46 6.00 3.22 1.19
CA PRO A 46 7.30 3.88 1.06
C PRO A 46 7.68 4.10 -0.40
N ALA A 47 8.28 5.26 -0.67
CA ALA A 47 8.72 5.61 -2.03
C ALA A 47 9.74 4.60 -2.57
N ILE A 48 9.63 4.28 -3.86
CA ILE A 48 10.60 3.46 -4.56
C ILE A 48 11.91 4.27 -4.71
N PRO A 49 13.09 3.70 -4.45
CA PRO A 49 14.36 4.40 -4.66
C PRO A 49 14.48 4.97 -6.08
N ALA A 50 15.13 6.12 -6.20
CA ALA A 50 15.20 6.88 -7.45
C ALA A 50 15.96 6.17 -8.58
N ASP A 51 16.78 5.18 -8.27
CA ASP A 51 17.55 4.36 -9.22
C ASP A 51 16.86 3.03 -9.57
N ARG A 52 15.62 2.82 -9.10
CA ARG A 52 14.91 1.54 -9.16
C ARG A 52 13.52 1.65 -9.76
N VAL A 53 13.10 0.56 -10.39
CA VAL A 53 11.72 0.29 -10.80
C VAL A 53 11.21 -0.85 -9.93
N LEU A 54 9.99 -0.73 -9.40
CA LEU A 54 9.37 -1.83 -8.67
C LEU A 54 8.56 -2.68 -9.64
N ARG A 55 8.98 -3.93 -9.83
CA ARG A 55 8.15 -4.97 -10.43
C ARG A 55 7.31 -5.63 -9.35
N VAL A 56 6.06 -5.21 -9.22
CA VAL A 56 5.08 -5.78 -8.29
C VAL A 56 4.76 -7.18 -8.75
N ASN A 57 4.93 -8.18 -7.90
CA ASN A 57 4.53 -9.57 -8.19
C ASN A 57 3.13 -9.87 -7.63
N SER A 58 2.84 -9.29 -6.45
CA SER A 58 1.54 -9.41 -5.81
C SER A 58 1.24 -8.20 -4.94
N ALA A 59 -0.04 -7.85 -4.88
CA ALA A 59 -0.57 -6.89 -3.93
C ALA A 59 -1.86 -7.44 -3.33
N SER A 60 -2.04 -7.27 -2.03
CA SER A 60 -3.27 -7.63 -1.34
C SER A 60 -3.67 -6.44 -0.49
N CYS A 61 -4.93 -6.02 -0.54
CA CYS A 61 -5.43 -5.05 0.41
C CYS A 61 -6.78 -5.46 0.96
N ARG A 62 -6.89 -5.41 2.28
CA ARG A 62 -8.15 -5.49 3.01
C ARG A 62 -8.59 -4.08 3.36
N VAL A 63 -9.78 -3.72 2.89
CA VAL A 63 -10.42 -2.44 3.21
C VAL A 63 -11.66 -2.70 4.03
N PHE A 64 -11.69 -2.23 5.26
CA PHE A 64 -12.87 -2.31 6.12
C PHE A 64 -13.57 -0.95 6.21
N LEU A 65 -14.88 -0.98 6.02
CA LEU A 65 -15.78 0.17 6.12
C LEU A 65 -16.78 -0.08 7.25
N SER A 66 -16.92 0.88 8.16
CA SER A 66 -17.93 0.84 9.24
C SER A 66 -19.37 1.09 8.80
N SER A 67 -19.70 0.88 7.52
CA SER A 67 -21.02 1.13 6.95
C SER A 67 -21.49 -0.03 6.09
N ARG A 68 -22.82 -0.21 6.05
CA ARG A 68 -23.49 -1.25 5.27
C ARG A 68 -24.08 -0.73 3.96
N THR A 69 -24.11 0.58 3.75
CA THR A 69 -24.70 1.21 2.57
C THR A 69 -23.88 0.89 1.30
N ALA A 70 -24.50 1.04 0.13
CA ALA A 70 -23.83 0.83 -1.15
C ALA A 70 -22.56 1.70 -1.24
N VAL A 71 -21.42 1.04 -1.39
CA VAL A 71 -20.11 1.68 -1.51
C VAL A 71 -19.51 1.26 -2.84
N PHE A 72 -19.14 2.23 -3.67
CA PHE A 72 -18.28 2.01 -4.83
C PHE A 72 -16.83 2.03 -4.37
N SER A 73 -16.34 0.89 -3.88
CA SER A 73 -14.93 0.76 -3.52
C SER A 73 -14.15 0.32 -4.75
N HIS A 74 -13.38 1.25 -5.31
CA HIS A 74 -12.34 0.92 -6.28
C HIS A 74 -11.03 0.84 -5.53
N VAL A 75 -10.33 -0.28 -5.64
CA VAL A 75 -8.96 -0.41 -5.14
C VAL A 75 -8.05 -0.25 -6.35
N GLN A 76 -7.30 0.84 -6.37
CA GLN A 76 -6.38 1.15 -7.45
C GLN A 76 -4.96 1.07 -6.91
N LEU A 77 -4.09 0.34 -7.59
CA LEU A 77 -2.65 0.41 -7.41
C LEU A 77 -2.09 1.37 -8.47
N GLY A 78 -1.34 2.38 -8.03
CA GLY A 78 -0.73 3.34 -8.95
C GLY A 78 0.43 4.08 -8.31
N SER A 79 1.06 4.93 -9.11
CA SER A 79 2.13 5.82 -8.70
C SER A 79 1.65 7.28 -8.77
N ASP A 80 2.23 8.17 -7.97
CA ASP A 80 1.92 9.60 -8.00
C ASP A 80 2.47 10.33 -9.23
N LYS A 81 3.29 9.68 -10.06
CA LYS A 81 3.81 10.23 -11.31
C LYS A 81 2.96 9.93 -12.54
N GLY A 82 1.76 9.35 -12.36
CA GLY A 82 0.82 9.15 -13.45
C GLY A 82 1.00 7.85 -14.23
N ASP A 83 1.67 6.85 -13.64
CA ASP A 83 1.46 5.47 -14.08
C ASP A 83 -0.04 5.18 -13.96
N GLY A 84 -0.70 4.89 -15.07
CA GLY A 84 -2.16 4.77 -15.14
C GLY A 84 -2.72 3.85 -14.04
N PRO A 85 -3.94 4.10 -13.55
CA PRO A 85 -4.49 3.35 -12.43
C PRO A 85 -4.63 1.86 -12.78
N PHE A 86 -3.97 0.98 -12.02
CA PHE A 86 -4.21 -0.45 -12.10
C PHE A 86 -5.33 -0.82 -11.13
N TYR A 87 -6.49 -1.18 -11.68
CA TYR A 87 -7.62 -1.60 -10.88
C TYR A 87 -7.43 -3.04 -10.40
N LEU A 88 -7.57 -3.25 -9.10
CA LEU A 88 -7.52 -4.57 -8.51
C LEU A 88 -8.93 -5.17 -8.47
N ASP A 89 -9.03 -6.47 -8.74
CA ASP A 89 -10.28 -7.20 -8.54
C ASP A 89 -10.63 -7.25 -7.05
N VAL A 90 -11.88 -6.92 -6.73
CA VAL A 90 -12.34 -6.79 -5.35
C VAL A 90 -13.46 -7.78 -5.07
N THR A 91 -13.27 -8.60 -4.04
CA THR A 91 -14.34 -9.39 -3.42
C THR A 91 -14.86 -8.66 -2.19
N SER A 92 -16.16 -8.77 -1.90
CA SER A 92 -16.75 -8.08 -0.74
C SER A 92 -17.57 -9.03 0.13
N ILE A 93 -17.40 -8.89 1.44
CA ILE A 93 -18.18 -9.58 2.47
C ILE A 93 -18.79 -8.52 3.38
N SER A 94 -20.08 -8.67 3.71
CA SER A 94 -20.80 -7.70 4.55
C SER A 94 -21.30 -8.41 5.81
N ASN A 95 -21.19 -7.75 6.96
CA ASN A 95 -21.68 -8.27 8.24
C ASN A 95 -22.32 -7.16 9.09
N ALA A 96 -22.64 -7.48 10.34
CA ALA A 96 -23.29 -6.51 11.23
C ALA A 96 -22.42 -5.28 11.53
N SER A 97 -21.10 -5.42 11.52
CA SER A 97 -20.14 -4.37 11.86
C SER A 97 -19.79 -3.47 10.66
N GLY A 98 -20.10 -3.88 9.43
CA GLY A 98 -19.79 -3.12 8.23
C GLY A 98 -19.54 -3.99 6.99
N ARG A 99 -18.77 -3.45 6.05
CA ARG A 99 -18.37 -4.15 4.81
C ARG A 99 -16.85 -4.28 4.76
N THR A 100 -16.37 -5.46 4.39
CA THR A 100 -14.97 -5.74 4.13
C THR A 100 -14.79 -6.02 2.65
N PHE A 101 -13.83 -5.34 2.05
CA PHE A 101 -13.41 -5.54 0.68
C PHE A 101 -12.01 -6.16 0.71
N MET A 102 -11.82 -7.21 -0.08
CA MET A 102 -10.54 -7.86 -0.27
C MET A 102 -10.16 -7.72 -1.74
N ALA A 103 -9.11 -6.95 -1.99
CA ALA A 103 -8.53 -6.78 -3.30
C ALA A 103 -7.24 -7.59 -3.38
N THR A 104 -7.10 -8.39 -4.42
CA THR A 104 -5.90 -9.19 -4.66
C THR A 104 -5.45 -9.03 -6.09
N PHE A 105 -4.15 -8.89 -6.26
CA PHE A 105 -3.50 -8.77 -7.54
C PHE A 105 -2.35 -9.77 -7.61
N ALA A 106 -2.25 -10.46 -8.75
CA ALA A 106 -1.17 -11.37 -9.07
C ALA A 106 -0.76 -11.15 -10.54
N GLY A 107 0.48 -10.76 -10.76
CA GLY A 107 1.01 -10.45 -12.09
C GLY A 107 2.03 -9.30 -12.05
N PRO A 108 2.85 -9.09 -13.08
CA PRO A 108 3.81 -8.01 -13.07
C PRO A 108 3.15 -6.67 -13.41
N VAL A 109 3.17 -5.74 -12.46
CA VAL A 109 2.95 -4.30 -12.71
C VAL A 109 4.25 -3.57 -12.40
N PHE A 110 4.66 -2.67 -13.29
CA PHE A 110 5.85 -1.86 -13.11
C PHE A 110 5.46 -0.48 -12.59
N LEU A 111 6.04 -0.08 -11.47
CA LEU A 111 5.85 1.25 -10.89
C LEU A 111 7.17 2.03 -11.02
N SER A 112 7.04 3.28 -11.51
CA SER A 112 8.17 4.14 -11.86
C SER A 112 9.03 4.58 -10.67
N GLN A 113 10.25 5.03 -10.99
CA GLN A 113 11.25 5.51 -10.04
C GLN A 113 10.83 6.78 -9.27
N SER A 114 11.23 6.86 -8.00
CA SER A 114 10.90 7.93 -7.05
C SER A 114 9.40 8.16 -6.82
N SER A 115 8.57 7.17 -7.12
CA SER A 115 7.12 7.23 -6.92
C SER A 115 6.72 6.39 -5.71
N ALA A 116 5.69 6.83 -4.99
CA ALA A 116 5.12 6.04 -3.89
C ALA A 116 3.94 5.21 -4.42
N PRO A 117 3.96 3.87 -4.29
CA PRO A 117 2.77 3.07 -4.57
C PRO A 117 1.62 3.51 -3.66
N ARG A 118 0.42 3.58 -4.21
CA ARG A 118 -0.78 3.99 -3.46
C ARG A 118 -1.90 3.01 -3.69
N VAL A 119 -2.65 2.78 -2.63
CA VAL A 119 -3.94 2.09 -2.66
C VAL A 119 -5.00 3.06 -2.18
N SER A 120 -5.88 3.44 -3.09
CA SER A 120 -6.98 4.38 -2.81
C SER A 120 -8.30 3.66 -2.73
N THR A 121 -9.23 4.17 -1.93
CA THR A 121 -10.65 3.78 -1.96
C THR A 121 -11.53 5.01 -1.95
N TYR A 122 -12.67 4.89 -2.63
CA TYR A 122 -13.75 5.85 -2.56
C TYR A 122 -14.87 5.26 -1.73
N ALA A 123 -15.34 5.98 -0.71
CA ALA A 123 -16.45 5.53 0.11
C ALA A 123 -17.36 6.68 0.53
N THR A 124 -18.66 6.50 0.34
CA THR A 124 -19.71 7.44 0.75
C THR A 124 -20.49 6.86 1.92
N GLY A 125 -20.68 7.65 2.98
CA GLY A 125 -21.49 7.25 4.14
C GLY A 125 -20.83 6.25 5.11
N ALA A 126 -19.51 6.05 5.03
CA ALA A 126 -18.74 5.34 6.05
C ALA A 126 -18.20 6.33 7.10
N SER A 127 -18.28 5.99 8.39
CA SER A 127 -17.70 6.81 9.46
C SER A 127 -16.20 6.56 9.64
N THR A 128 -15.75 5.34 9.33
CA THR A 128 -14.35 4.96 9.32
C THR A 128 -14.06 4.04 8.13
N VAL A 129 -12.88 4.27 7.56
CA VAL A 129 -12.28 3.43 6.51
C VAL A 129 -10.93 3.00 7.02
N SER A 130 -10.66 1.71 7.03
CA SER A 130 -9.34 1.18 7.39
C SER A 130 -8.79 0.28 6.29
N PHE A 131 -7.48 0.40 6.09
CA PHE A 131 -6.69 -0.32 5.12
C PHE A 131 -5.68 -1.16 5.88
N ASP A 132 -5.56 -2.41 5.45
CA ASP A 132 -4.42 -3.27 5.74
C ASP A 132 -3.96 -3.81 4.39
N CYS A 133 -2.93 -3.17 3.83
CA CYS A 133 -2.41 -3.51 2.51
C CYS A 133 -1.00 -4.07 2.62
N ASN A 134 -0.69 -5.06 1.78
CA ASN A 134 0.63 -5.62 1.57
C ASN A 134 0.96 -5.58 0.08
N ILE A 135 2.16 -5.15 -0.26
CA ILE A 135 2.70 -5.22 -1.61
C ILE A 135 4.03 -5.96 -1.57
N SER A 136 4.25 -6.82 -2.55
CA SER A 136 5.52 -7.51 -2.69
C SER A 136 5.96 -7.61 -4.14
N GLY A 137 7.26 -7.50 -4.35
CA GLY A 137 7.85 -7.45 -5.68
C GLY A 137 9.37 -7.50 -5.65
N VAL A 138 9.96 -7.07 -6.76
CA VAL A 138 11.40 -7.02 -6.96
C VAL A 138 11.77 -5.60 -7.40
N LEU A 139 12.80 -5.04 -6.77
CA LEU A 139 13.44 -3.81 -7.21
C LEU A 139 14.41 -4.15 -8.33
N GLU A 140 14.08 -3.67 -9.53
CA GLU A 140 14.91 -3.78 -10.71
C GLU A 140 15.68 -2.46 -10.90
N LYS A 141 16.88 -2.54 -11.47
CA LYS A 141 17.61 -1.32 -11.83
C LYS A 141 16.81 -0.61 -12.91
N ALA A 142 16.53 0.69 -12.75
CA ALA A 142 15.87 1.45 -13.80
C ALA A 142 16.73 1.38 -15.08
N PRO A 143 16.14 1.15 -16.26
CA PRO A 143 16.86 1.40 -17.49
C PRO A 143 17.33 2.85 -17.42
N LEU A 144 18.62 3.09 -17.65
CA LEU A 144 19.12 4.45 -17.83
C LEU A 144 18.29 5.02 -18.96
N GLU A 145 17.37 5.94 -18.66
CA GLU A 145 16.72 6.72 -19.70
C GLU A 145 17.87 7.29 -20.53
N ALA A 146 17.94 6.89 -21.80
CA ALA A 146 18.84 7.53 -22.73
C ALA A 146 18.45 9.00 -22.64
N GLY A 147 19.31 9.81 -22.01
CA GLY A 147 19.08 11.25 -21.90
C GLY A 147 18.73 11.79 -23.27
N PRO A 148 17.90 12.85 -23.35
CA PRO A 148 17.45 13.39 -24.63
C PRO A 148 18.69 13.51 -25.51
N ALA A 149 18.74 12.68 -26.57
CA ALA A 149 19.85 12.71 -27.51
C ALA A 149 19.94 14.16 -27.94
N ALA A 150 21.07 14.80 -27.62
CA ALA A 150 21.32 16.16 -27.99
C ALA A 150 21.05 16.23 -29.49
N ALA A 151 19.96 16.90 -29.85
CA ALA A 151 19.71 17.31 -31.23
C ALA A 151 20.75 18.40 -31.50
N GLU A 152 22.00 17.98 -31.68
CA GLU A 152 23.06 18.83 -32.19
C GLU A 152 22.74 19.12 -33.64
N ALA A 153 22.34 20.37 -33.85
CA ALA A 153 22.54 21.20 -35.03
C ALA A 153 23.20 20.55 -36.26
N GLU A 154 22.41 20.35 -37.30
CA GLU A 154 22.84 20.62 -38.68
C GLU A 154 21.73 21.46 -39.34
N ALA A 155 21.91 22.78 -39.27
CA ALA A 155 21.33 23.69 -40.25
C ALA A 155 22.53 24.23 -41.04
N ASP A 156 22.77 23.60 -42.18
CA ASP A 156 23.59 24.12 -43.28
C ASP A 156 22.73 25.09 -44.11
#